data_AF-A0A354YDP5-F1
#
_entry.id   AF-A0A354YDP5-F1
#
_cell.length_a   1.000
_cell.length_b   1.000
_cell.length_c   1.000
_cell.angle_alpha   90.00
_cell.angle_beta   90.00
_cell.angle_gamma   90.00
#
_symmetry.space_group_name_H-M   'P 1'
#
loop_
_entity.id
_entity.type
_entity.pdbx_description
1 polymer ?
#
loop_
_entity_poly.entity_id
_entity_poly.type
_entity_poly.pdbx_seq_one_letter_code
_entity_poly.pdbx_strand_id
1 'polypeptide(L)'
;RNSVAHGLESAEQRRAAGKPEEGRIAIRLRREGSEIVLEVSDDGAGLDREAIRRRGEQRGLVEPGAVLTDNELDSLIFASGFSTSEQVSQLAGRGVGM
;
A
#
# COMPACT_ATOMS: atom_id res chain seq x y z
N ARG A 1 -2.25 -0.11 -10.46
CA ARG A 1 -1.17 -1.11 -10.62
C ARG A 1 -0.86 -1.82 -9.30
N ASN A 2 -0.45 -1.08 -8.27
CA ASN A 2 -0.23 -1.62 -6.92
C ASN A 2 -1.48 -2.36 -6.40
N SER A 3 -2.67 -1.78 -6.56
CA SER A 3 -3.93 -2.44 -6.19
C SER A 3 -4.14 -3.81 -6.85
N VAL A 4 -3.70 -4.00 -8.10
CA VAL A 4 -3.85 -5.30 -8.80
C VAL A 4 -2.77 -6.29 -8.37
N ALA A 5 -1.53 -5.84 -8.19
CA ALA A 5 -0.40 -6.71 -7.89
C ALA A 5 -0.29 -7.09 -6.41
N HIS A 6 -0.72 -6.19 -5.52
CA HIS A 6 -0.46 -6.27 -4.08
C HIS A 6 -1.66 -5.88 -3.20
N GLY A 7 -2.62 -5.09 -3.73
CA GLY A 7 -3.76 -4.62 -2.92
C GLY A 7 -4.87 -5.66 -2.79
N LEU A 8 -5.33 -6.22 -3.92
CA LEU A 8 -6.39 -7.22 -3.95
C LEU A 8 -5.88 -8.61 -3.57
N GLU A 9 -6.59 -9.26 -2.65
CA GLU A 9 -6.34 -10.63 -2.24
C GLU A 9 -6.88 -11.63 -3.27
N SER A 10 -6.49 -12.90 -3.15
CA SER A 10 -7.09 -13.97 -3.98
C SER A 10 -8.58 -14.15 -3.68
N ALA A 11 -9.35 -14.66 -4.64
CA ALA A 11 -10.79 -14.93 -4.43
C ALA A 11 -11.05 -15.82 -3.20
N GLU A 12 -10.17 -16.79 -2.94
CA GLU A 12 -10.24 -17.64 -1.75
C GLU A 12 -10.04 -16.84 -0.44
N GLN A 13 -9.01 -16.01 -0.38
CA GLN A 13 -8.74 -15.15 0.77
C GLN A 13 -9.88 -14.15 1.00
N ARG A 14 -10.45 -13.59 -0.07
CA ARG A 14 -11.61 -12.69 0.01
C ARG A 14 -12.83 -13.39 0.59
N ARG A 15 -13.16 -14.60 0.12
CA ARG A 15 -14.24 -15.40 0.71
C ARG A 15 -14.01 -15.71 2.19
N ALA A 16 -12.78 -16.09 2.56
CA ALA A 16 -12.43 -16.36 3.95
C ALA A 16 -12.60 -15.12 4.84
N ALA A 17 -12.36 -13.93 4.29
CA ALA A 17 -12.59 -12.64 4.94
C ALA A 17 -14.04 -12.13 4.84
N GLY A 18 -14.96 -12.89 4.25
CA GLY A 18 -16.37 -12.49 4.08
C GLY A 18 -16.61 -11.41 3.02
N LYS A 19 -15.66 -11.21 2.10
CA LYS A 19 -15.70 -10.22 1.01
C LYS A 19 -16.19 -10.87 -0.28
N PRO A 20 -16.76 -10.10 -1.24
CA PRO A 20 -17.08 -10.60 -2.57
C PRO A 20 -15.86 -11.20 -3.28
N GLU A 21 -16.04 -12.28 -4.04
CA GLU A 21 -14.95 -12.91 -4.81
C GLU A 21 -14.29 -11.91 -5.77
N GLU A 22 -15.09 -11.05 -6.39
CA GLU A 22 -14.61 -9.97 -7.25
C GLU A 22 -14.08 -8.80 -6.40
N GLY A 23 -12.84 -8.40 -6.65
CA GLY A 23 -12.23 -7.20 -6.10
C GLY A 23 -12.61 -5.95 -6.89
N ARG A 24 -12.68 -4.80 -6.22
CA ARG A 24 -13.02 -3.52 -6.82
C ARG A 24 -11.86 -2.54 -6.70
N ILE A 25 -11.47 -1.97 -7.84
CA ILE A 25 -10.60 -0.81 -7.91
C ILE A 25 -11.41 0.33 -8.52
N ALA A 26 -11.43 1.49 -7.87
CA ALA A 26 -12.12 2.68 -8.32
C ALA A 26 -11.12 3.81 -8.51
N ILE A 27 -11.27 4.53 -9.62
CA ILE A 27 -10.58 5.77 -9.90
C ILE A 27 -11.64 6.86 -9.94
N ARG A 28 -11.51 7.89 -9.12
CA ARG A 28 -12.41 9.04 -9.07
C ARG A 28 -11.62 10.29 -9.38
N LEU A 29 -12.22 11.15 -10.18
CA LEU A 29 -11.67 12.47 -10.49
C LEU A 29 -12.70 13.50 -10.05
N ARG A 30 -12.27 14.47 -9.24
CA ARG A 30 -13.12 15.57 -8.81
C ARG A 30 -12.34 16.87 -8.81
N ARG A 31 -13.04 17.98 -9.02
CA ARG A 31 -12.44 19.32 -8.97
C ARG A 31 -12.70 19.92 -7.59
N GLU A 32 -11.64 20.37 -6.93
CA GLU A 32 -11.71 21.13 -5.68
C GLU A 32 -11.09 22.51 -5.91
N GLY A 33 -11.94 23.53 -6.11
CA GLY A 33 -11.49 24.88 -6.44
C GLY A 33 -10.71 24.92 -7.76
N SER A 34 -9.42 25.28 -7.68
CA SER A 34 -8.49 25.29 -8.82
C SER A 34 -7.77 23.95 -9.03
N GLU A 35 -7.92 23.00 -8.12
CA GLU A 35 -7.21 21.73 -8.14
C GLU A 35 -8.07 20.61 -8.73
N ILE A 36 -7.40 19.64 -9.33
CA ILE A 36 -8.01 18.38 -9.75
C ILE A 36 -7.48 17.29 -8.81
N VAL A 37 -8.40 16.65 -8.10
CA VAL A 37 -8.10 15.55 -7.18
C VAL A 37 -8.39 14.24 -7.88
N LEU A 38 -7.34 13.45 -8.08
CA LEU A 38 -7.39 12.07 -8.54
C LEU A 38 -7.32 11.15 -7.32
N GLU A 39 -8.37 10.39 -7.07
CA GLU A 39 -8.43 9.38 -6.02
C GLU A 39 -8.38 7.99 -6.64
N VAL A 40 -7.51 7.14 -6.12
CA VAL A 40 -7.44 5.71 -6.45
C VAL A 40 -7.71 4.94 -5.18
N SER A 41 -8.75 4.10 -5.18
CA SER A 41 -9.14 3.29 -4.03
C SER A 41 -9.36 1.85 -4.45
N ASP A 42 -9.03 0.90 -3.60
CA ASP A 42 -9.41 -0.50 -3.74
C ASP A 42 -10.04 -1.03 -2.45
N ASP A 43 -10.76 -2.14 -2.58
CA ASP A 43 -11.34 -2.86 -1.45
C ASP A 43 -10.48 -4.07 -1.07
N GLY A 44 -9.16 -3.95 -1.18
CA GLY A 44 -8.19 -5.01 -0.91
C GLY A 44 -7.93 -5.26 0.58
N ALA A 45 -6.78 -5.87 0.89
CA ALA A 45 -6.36 -6.15 2.26
C ALA A 45 -5.90 -4.90 3.03
N GLY A 46 -5.67 -3.79 2.32
CA GLY A 46 -5.04 -2.60 2.90
C GLY A 46 -3.52 -2.77 3.04
N LEU A 47 -2.90 -1.88 3.82
CA LEU A 47 -1.46 -1.88 4.05
C LEU A 47 -1.10 -2.84 5.19
N ASP A 48 -0.14 -3.74 4.94
CA ASP A 48 0.47 -4.56 5.98
C ASP A 48 1.45 -3.71 6.81
N ARG A 49 0.91 -3.09 7.85
CA ARG A 49 1.62 -2.20 8.77
C ARG A 49 2.74 -2.92 9.54
N GLU A 50 2.55 -4.19 9.88
CA GLU A 50 3.60 -4.96 10.54
C GLU A 50 4.79 -5.18 9.60
N ALA A 51 4.54 -5.51 8.34
CA ALA A 51 5.59 -5.63 7.33
C ALA A 51 6.28 -4.28 7.06
N ILE A 52 5.53 -3.18 7.00
CA ILE A 52 6.08 -1.83 6.85
C ILE A 52 6.98 -1.49 8.03
N ARG A 53 6.53 -1.73 9.27
CA ARG A 53 7.34 -1.49 10.48
C ARG A 53 8.62 -2.29 10.47
N ARG A 54 8.52 -3.61 10.26
CA ARG A 54 9.68 -4.51 10.20
C ARG A 54 10.68 -4.04 9.16
N ARG A 55 10.20 -3.59 8.00
CA ARG A 55 11.07 -3.08 6.93
C ARG A 55 11.68 -1.71 7.25
N GLY A 56 10.93 -0.84 7.93
CA GLY A 56 11.39 0.45 8.44
C GLY A 56 12.53 0.28 9.45
N GLU A 57 12.36 -0.64 10.41
CA GLU A 57 13.38 -0.98 11.41
C GLU A 57 14.65 -1.56 10.77
N GLN A 58 14.51 -2.51 9.83
CA GLN A 58 15.65 -3.08 9.09
C GLN A 58 16.47 -2.05 8.33
N ARG A 59 15.85 -0.94 7.92
CA ARG A 59 16.48 0.14 7.15
C ARG A 59 16.91 1.33 8.02
N GLY A 60 16.69 1.27 9.33
CA GLY A 60 16.98 2.38 10.25
C GLY A 60 16.09 3.61 10.04
N LEU A 61 14.92 3.44 9.41
CA LEU A 61 13.92 4.51 9.26
C LEU A 61 12.99 4.60 10.48
N VAL A 62 12.92 3.53 11.27
CA VAL A 62 12.12 3.44 12.48
C VAL A 62 13.01 2.84 13.57
N GLU A 63 13.09 3.50 14.72
CA GLU A 63 13.79 2.95 15.88
C GLU A 63 12.98 1.79 16.48
N PRO A 64 13.64 0.68 16.89
CA PRO A 64 12.96 -0.41 17.57
C PRO A 64 12.20 0.09 18.80
N GLY A 65 10.91 -0.24 18.89
CA GLY A 65 10.04 0.19 19.99
C GLY A 65 9.50 1.62 19.87
N ALA A 66 9.77 2.33 18.78
CA ALA A 66 9.13 3.62 18.51
C ALA A 66 7.61 3.47 18.39
N VAL A 67 6.87 4.28 19.15
CA VAL A 67 5.42 4.39 19.06
C VAL A 67 5.10 5.31 17.90
N LEU A 68 4.56 4.74 16.82
CA LEU A 68 4.15 5.45 15.61
C LEU A 68 2.65 5.28 15.42
N THR A 69 2.00 6.32 14.95
CA THR A 69 0.64 6.27 14.43
C THR A 69 0.59 5.53 13.11
N ASP A 70 -0.59 5.03 12.75
CA ASP A 70 -0.83 4.39 11.46
C ASP A 70 -0.43 5.29 10.28
N ASN A 71 -0.73 6.59 10.35
CA ASN A 71 -0.38 7.54 9.29
C ASN A 71 1.13 7.75 9.14
N GLU A 72 1.87 7.79 10.25
CA GLU A 72 3.34 7.90 10.22
C GLU A 72 3.97 6.65 9.61
N LEU A 73 3.40 5.49 9.91
CA LEU A 73 3.84 4.22 9.35
C LEU A 73 3.51 4.11 7.86
N ASP A 74 2.27 4.45 7.48
CA ASP A 74 1.81 4.47 6.10
C ASP A 74 2.66 5.43 5.26
N SER A 75 3.16 6.52 5.83
CA SER A 75 4.04 7.48 5.15
C SER A 75 5.39 6.89 4.71
N LEU A 76 5.86 5.80 5.34
CA LEU A 76 7.12 5.16 4.97
C LEU A 76 7.11 4.58 3.55
N ILE A 77 5.93 4.26 3.00
CA ILE A 77 5.82 3.72 1.64
C ILE A 77 6.24 4.72 0.55
N PHE A 78 6.28 6.02 0.89
CA PHE A 78 6.76 7.09 0.01
C PHE A 78 8.28 7.30 0.11
N ALA A 79 8.97 6.64 1.05
CA ALA A 79 10.41 6.76 1.15
C ALA A 79 11.09 6.10 -0.07
N SER A 80 12.12 6.76 -0.60
CA SER A 80 12.81 6.30 -1.81
C SER A 80 13.33 4.87 -1.66
N GLY A 81 13.01 4.03 -2.64
CA GLY A 81 13.38 2.62 -2.67
C GLY A 81 12.75 1.76 -1.57
N PHE A 82 11.78 2.27 -0.81
CA PHE A 82 11.04 1.52 0.20
C PHE A 82 10.08 0.54 -0.44
N SER A 83 10.15 -0.72 0.01
CA SER A 83 9.23 -1.77 -0.40
C SER A 83 9.28 -2.88 0.65
N THR A 84 8.10 -3.40 0.98
CA THR A 84 7.92 -4.60 1.82
C THR A 84 8.14 -5.88 1.03
N SER A 85 8.20 -5.83 -0.31
CA SER A 85 8.51 -6.98 -1.15
C SER A 85 9.97 -7.38 -1.01
N GLU A 86 10.23 -8.67 -0.84
CA GLU A 86 11.58 -9.25 -0.82
C GLU A 86 12.18 -9.37 -2.23
N GLN A 87 11.34 -9.43 -3.27
CA GLN A 87 11.77 -9.58 -4.66
C GLN A 87 11.52 -8.31 -5.48
N VAL A 88 12.52 -7.95 -6.29
CA VAL A 88 12.38 -6.93 -7.33
C VAL A 88 11.60 -7.56 -8.48
N SER A 89 10.32 -7.22 -8.63
CA SER A 89 9.56 -7.62 -9.81
C SER A 89 9.64 -6.53 -10.89
N GLN A 90 9.56 -6.91 -12.17
CA GLN A 90 9.34 -5.95 -13.27
C GLN A 90 8.02 -5.18 -13.12
N LEU A 91 7.15 -5.76 -12.29
CA LEU A 91 5.94 -5.18 -11.73
C LEU A 91 6.24 -4.35 -10.45
N ALA A 92 7.42 -3.75 -10.31
CA ALA A 92 7.67 -2.63 -9.42
C ALA A 92 8.20 -1.53 -10.34
N GLY A 93 7.53 -0.38 -10.40
CA GLY A 93 7.96 0.71 -11.29
C GLY A 93 9.44 1.03 -11.00
N ARG A 94 10.22 1.36 -12.03
CA ARG A 94 11.64 1.71 -11.90
C ARG A 94 11.89 2.68 -10.74
N GLY A 95 12.41 2.18 -9.62
CA GLY A 95 13.01 3.00 -8.56
C GLY A 95 12.10 4.01 -7.85
N VAL A 96 10.80 4.00 -8.09
CA VAL A 96 9.85 4.83 -7.34
C VAL A 96 9.27 3.91 -6.25
N GLY A 97 9.24 4.39 -5.00
CA GLY A 97 8.33 3.83 -4.01
C GLY A 97 6.90 4.05 -4.50
N MET A 98 5.98 4.44 -3.62
CA MET A 98 4.99 5.38 -4.15
C MET A 98 5.70 6.66 -4.65
#